data_AF-A0A7G2C3Q0-F1
#
_entry.id   AF-A0A7G2C3Q0-F1
#
_cell.length_a   1.000
_cell.length_b   1.000
_cell.length_c   1.000
_cell.angle_alpha   90.00
_cell.angle_beta   90.00
_cell.angle_gamma   90.00
#
_symmetry.space_group_name_H-M   'P 1'
#
loop_
_entity.id
_entity.type
_entity.pdbx_description
1 polymer ?
#
loop_
_entity_poly.entity_id
_entity_poly.type
_entity_poly.pdbx_seq_one_letter_code
_entity_poly.pdbx_strand_id
1 'polypeptide(L)'
;MVEKPPSPQSLAEFEAHTTVFLTSPAKECEATKDEVSFLNSCVPANGLKLLNLAHDWLHRLLPHVLSKIDRVGFGLLQAADLAAPQAEHMPFSRKVMSVPFVAKDVPSRSSEFAHPDVVIGLSILAYRYEGLRLGDMSGLLTQLKQDFARQAGPKGAPTSRQVVSTLASFECTR
;
A
#
# COMPACT_ATOMS: atom_id res chain seq x y z
N MET A 1 11.41 -1.62 34.88
CA MET A 1 10.32 -0.62 34.89
C MET A 1 10.56 0.28 33.70
N VAL A 2 9.87 0.06 32.58
CA VAL A 2 9.96 0.97 31.42
C VAL A 2 9.04 2.14 31.75
N GLU A 3 9.63 3.29 32.08
CA GLU A 3 8.86 4.53 32.23
C GLU A 3 8.06 4.76 30.95
N LYS A 4 6.75 4.95 31.12
CA LYS A 4 5.86 5.29 30.02
C LYS A 4 6.30 6.66 29.51
N PRO A 5 6.65 6.79 28.22
CA PRO A 5 7.07 8.08 27.66
C PRO A 5 5.99 9.15 27.92
N PRO A 6 6.36 10.41 28.21
CA PRO A 6 5.41 11.50 28.37
C PRO A 6 4.47 11.52 27.15
N SER A 7 3.19 11.30 27.40
CA SER A 7 2.17 11.41 26.34
C SER A 7 2.11 12.86 25.87
N PRO A 8 1.97 13.12 24.57
CA PRO A 8 1.78 14.47 24.06
C PRO A 8 0.59 15.12 24.78
N GLN A 9 0.72 16.40 25.16
CA GLN A 9 -0.31 17.07 25.95
C GLN A 9 -1.59 17.26 25.13
N SER A 10 -1.46 17.29 23.80
CA SER A 10 -2.57 17.25 22.84
C SER A 10 -2.16 16.62 21.50
N LEU A 11 -3.15 16.16 20.72
CA LEU A 11 -2.93 15.67 19.36
C LEU A 11 -2.40 16.77 18.43
N ALA A 12 -2.84 18.01 18.63
CA ALA A 12 -2.40 19.17 17.83
C ALA A 12 -0.90 19.49 18.02
N GLU A 13 -0.39 19.36 19.24
CA GLU A 13 1.04 19.51 19.54
C GLU A 13 1.86 18.43 18.81
N PHE A 14 1.40 17.18 18.85
CA PHE A 14 2.04 16.08 18.13
C PHE A 14 2.04 16.31 16.60
N GLU A 15 0.92 16.75 16.03
CA GLU A 15 0.83 17.08 14.60
C GLU A 15 1.76 18.22 14.20
N ALA A 16 1.89 19.25 15.03
CA ALA A 16 2.80 20.38 14.77
C ALA A 16 4.25 19.91 14.66
N HIS A 17 4.77 19.21 15.68
CA HIS A 17 6.14 18.69 15.68
C HIS A 17 6.38 17.69 14.53
N THR A 18 5.42 16.80 14.28
CA THR A 18 5.51 15.82 13.20
C THR A 18 5.52 16.48 11.83
N THR A 19 4.71 17.51 11.62
CA THR A 19 4.64 18.24 10.35
C THR A 19 5.95 18.97 10.05
N VAL A 20 6.53 19.64 11.05
CA VAL A 20 7.85 20.29 10.90
C VAL A 20 8.91 19.25 10.53
N PHE A 21 8.94 18.11 11.23
CA PHE A 21 9.88 17.04 10.92
C PHE A 21 9.71 16.50 9.49
N LEU A 22 8.49 16.17 9.07
CA LEU A 22 8.22 15.58 7.75
C LEU A 22 8.47 16.54 6.58
N THR A 23 8.29 17.85 6.80
CA THR A 23 8.49 18.87 5.76
C THR A 23 9.94 19.34 5.65
N SER A 24 10.76 19.09 6.68
CA SER A 24 12.20 19.39 6.64
C SER A 24 12.91 18.60 5.53
N PRO A 25 13.86 19.21 4.78
CA PRO A 25 14.58 18.54 3.70
C PRO A 25 15.53 17.43 4.18
N ALA A 26 15.94 17.46 5.45
CA ALA A 26 16.83 16.48 6.05
C ALA A 26 16.30 16.02 7.42
N LYS A 27 16.56 14.75 7.76
CA LYS A 27 16.18 14.15 9.04
C LYS A 27 16.97 14.73 10.22
N GLU A 28 18.24 15.05 9.95
CA GLU A 28 19.15 15.65 10.91
C GLU A 28 19.49 17.04 10.41
N CYS A 29 18.79 18.05 10.90
CA CYS A 29 19.15 19.44 10.69
C CYS A 29 19.07 20.19 12.02
N GLU A 30 19.87 21.25 12.17
CA GLU A 30 19.90 22.07 13.38
C GLU A 30 18.50 22.61 13.73
N ALA A 31 17.73 22.97 12.69
CA ALA A 31 16.40 23.54 12.82
C ALA A 31 15.31 22.55 13.24
N THR A 32 15.59 21.24 13.23
CA THR A 32 14.62 20.20 13.68
C THR A 32 15.05 19.50 14.97
N LYS A 33 16.08 19.98 15.66
CA LYS A 33 16.63 19.29 16.84
C LYS A 33 15.63 19.20 17.99
N ASP A 34 14.89 20.27 18.24
CA ASP A 34 13.93 20.35 19.34
C ASP A 34 12.74 19.42 19.08
N GLU A 35 12.27 19.36 17.83
CA GLU A 35 11.22 18.48 17.34
C GLU A 35 11.63 17.01 17.45
N VAL A 36 12.84 16.68 17.03
CA VAL A 36 13.37 15.31 17.14
C VAL A 36 13.51 14.90 18.60
N SER A 37 13.96 15.79 19.49
CA SER A 37 14.02 15.55 20.93
C SER A 37 12.64 15.27 21.52
N PHE A 38 11.65 16.11 21.18
CA PHE A 38 10.26 15.93 21.58
C PHE A 38 9.70 14.59 21.10
N LEU A 39 9.85 14.26 19.81
CA LEU A 39 9.35 13.03 19.22
C LEU A 39 9.99 11.78 19.84
N ASN A 40 11.29 11.80 20.12
CA ASN A 40 11.95 10.71 20.83
C ASN A 40 11.42 10.51 22.25
N SER A 41 10.95 11.58 22.90
CA SER A 41 10.39 11.50 24.26
C SER A 41 8.98 10.93 24.30
N CYS A 42 8.16 11.11 23.25
CA CYS A 42 6.73 10.79 23.29
C CYS A 42 6.30 9.64 22.36
N VAL A 43 7.11 9.28 21.35
CA VAL A 43 6.80 8.25 20.36
C VAL A 43 7.57 6.95 20.65
N PRO A 44 6.93 5.77 20.63
CA PRO A 44 7.63 4.51 20.77
C PRO A 44 8.60 4.26 19.60
N ALA A 45 9.64 3.46 19.83
CA ALA A 45 10.68 3.18 18.84
C ALA A 45 10.15 2.73 17.46
N ASN A 46 9.08 1.92 17.43
CA ASN A 46 8.46 1.50 16.17
C ASN A 46 7.77 2.65 15.43
N GLY A 47 7.15 3.58 16.17
CA GLY A 47 6.55 4.79 15.60
C GLY A 47 7.62 5.72 15.01
N LEU A 48 8.77 5.87 15.68
CA LEU A 48 9.91 6.64 15.16
C LEU A 48 10.47 6.04 13.87
N LYS A 49 10.54 4.70 13.77
CA LYS A 49 10.93 4.03 12.52
C LYS A 49 9.95 4.34 11.38
N LEU A 50 8.64 4.28 11.66
CA LEU A 50 7.61 4.63 10.68
C LEU A 50 7.70 6.11 10.27
N LEU A 51 7.98 7.00 11.21
CA LEU A 51 8.12 8.42 10.92
C LEU A 51 9.35 8.71 10.06
N ASN A 52 10.47 8.05 10.33
CA ASN A 52 11.66 8.10 9.49
C ASN A 52 11.42 7.56 8.09
N LEU A 53 10.64 6.47 7.98
CA LEU A 53 10.24 5.91 6.68
C LEU A 53 9.33 6.87 5.92
N ALA A 54 8.37 7.52 6.60
CA ALA A 54 7.51 8.54 6.00
C ALA A 54 8.31 9.72 5.46
N HIS A 55 9.34 10.17 6.19
CA HIS A 55 10.27 11.20 5.72
C HIS A 55 11.01 10.76 4.45
N ASP A 56 11.58 9.54 4.43
CA ASP A 56 12.23 9.00 3.23
C ASP A 56 11.27 8.88 2.04
N TRP A 57 10.02 8.51 2.31
CA TRP A 57 8.99 8.45 1.30
C TRP A 57 8.73 9.81 0.66
N LEU A 58 8.52 10.85 1.46
CA LEU A 58 8.24 12.20 0.96
C LEU A 58 9.41 12.79 0.16
N HIS A 59 10.64 12.61 0.64
CA HIS A 59 11.80 13.33 0.09
C HIS A 59 12.63 12.53 -0.92
N ARG A 60 12.57 11.18 -0.90
CA ARG A 60 13.40 10.32 -1.76
C ARG A 60 12.57 9.43 -2.66
N LEU A 61 11.69 8.62 -2.09
CA LEU A 61 11.01 7.56 -2.84
C LEU A 61 9.88 8.11 -3.71
N LEU A 62 9.07 9.03 -3.18
CA LEU A 62 7.96 9.62 -3.93
C LEU A 62 8.43 10.41 -5.16
N PRO A 63 9.42 11.32 -5.06
CA PRO A 63 9.97 11.98 -6.24
C PRO A 63 10.56 10.99 -7.25
N HIS A 64 11.25 9.94 -6.77
CA HIS A 64 11.79 8.89 -7.63
C HIS A 64 10.68 8.15 -8.40
N VAL A 65 9.63 7.72 -7.70
CA VAL A 65 8.49 7.00 -8.28
C VAL A 65 7.74 7.88 -9.27
N LEU A 66 7.45 9.13 -8.93
CA LEU A 66 6.77 10.09 -9.81
C LEU A 66 7.58 10.48 -11.04
N SER A 67 8.92 10.35 -11.00
CA SER A 67 9.78 10.61 -12.16
C SER A 67 9.71 9.51 -13.23
N LYS A 68 9.12 8.35 -12.93
CA LYS A 68 9.02 7.23 -13.87
C LYS A 68 7.83 7.41 -14.81
N ILE A 69 8.02 6.97 -16.05
CA ILE A 69 7.00 7.02 -17.09
C ILE A 69 6.32 5.65 -17.17
N ASP A 70 4.99 5.65 -17.05
CA ASP A 70 4.16 4.46 -17.20
C ASP A 70 4.36 3.83 -18.60
N ARG A 71 4.36 2.50 -18.66
CA ARG A 71 4.66 1.66 -19.85
C ARG A 71 6.06 1.80 -20.47
N VAL A 72 6.91 2.69 -19.96
CA VAL A 72 8.32 2.81 -20.38
C VAL A 72 9.27 2.35 -19.28
N GLY A 73 9.06 2.83 -18.05
CA GLY A 73 9.87 2.48 -16.89
C GLY A 73 9.24 1.42 -16.00
N PHE A 74 7.91 1.30 -16.00
CA PHE A 74 7.16 0.35 -15.19
C PHE A 74 5.75 0.12 -15.76
N GLY A 75 5.05 -0.88 -15.25
CA GLY A 75 3.62 -1.08 -15.52
C GLY A 75 3.11 -2.41 -14.96
N LEU A 76 1.84 -2.71 -15.20
CA LEU A 76 1.23 -4.00 -14.89
C LEU A 76 1.51 -5.01 -16.02
N LEU A 77 1.57 -6.29 -15.63
CA LEU A 77 1.61 -7.39 -16.58
C LEU A 77 0.28 -7.49 -17.32
N GLN A 78 0.35 -7.57 -18.64
CA GLN A 78 -0.79 -7.69 -19.53
C GLN A 78 -1.29 -9.14 -19.60
N ALA A 79 -2.49 -9.33 -20.15
CA ALA A 79 -3.07 -10.67 -20.29
C ALA A 79 -2.17 -11.63 -21.09
N ALA A 80 -1.46 -11.11 -22.10
CA ALA A 80 -0.50 -11.88 -22.87
C ALA A 80 0.71 -12.34 -22.03
N ASP A 81 1.22 -11.48 -21.15
CA ASP A 81 2.34 -11.83 -20.25
C ASP A 81 1.93 -12.90 -19.23
N LEU A 82 0.68 -12.84 -18.77
CA LEU A 82 0.11 -13.79 -17.80
C LEU A 82 -0.29 -15.12 -18.45
N ALA A 83 -0.55 -15.15 -19.76
CA ALA A 83 -0.83 -16.35 -20.53
C ALA A 83 0.45 -17.05 -21.02
N ALA A 84 1.60 -16.39 -20.94
CA ALA A 84 2.87 -16.95 -21.37
C ALA A 84 3.27 -18.15 -20.49
N PRO A 85 3.95 -19.18 -21.02
CA PRO A 85 4.38 -20.35 -20.24
C PRO A 85 5.22 -19.99 -19.01
N GLN A 86 5.95 -18.89 -19.07
CA GLN A 86 6.79 -18.40 -17.96
C GLN A 86 5.94 -17.86 -16.79
N ALA A 87 4.68 -17.52 -17.01
CA ALA A 87 3.78 -17.03 -15.96
C ALA A 87 3.36 -18.13 -14.98
N GLU A 88 3.43 -19.41 -15.37
CA GLU A 88 3.08 -20.53 -14.50
C GLU A 88 3.94 -20.52 -13.22
N HIS A 89 5.25 -20.32 -13.39
CA HIS A 89 6.24 -20.32 -12.31
C HIS A 89 6.44 -18.94 -11.66
N MET A 90 5.70 -17.92 -12.12
CA MET A 90 5.88 -16.55 -11.66
C MET A 90 5.27 -16.36 -10.26
N PRO A 91 6.00 -15.70 -9.33
CA PRO A 91 5.48 -15.45 -7.99
C PRO A 91 4.22 -14.58 -8.02
N PHE A 92 3.30 -14.84 -7.08
CA PHE A 92 2.01 -14.14 -7.02
C PHE A 92 2.17 -12.62 -6.93
N SER A 93 3.10 -12.15 -6.11
CA SER A 93 3.40 -10.72 -5.93
C SER A 93 3.72 -10.03 -7.26
N ARG A 94 4.49 -10.69 -8.14
CA ARG A 94 4.80 -10.17 -9.48
C ARG A 94 3.59 -10.16 -10.42
N LYS A 95 2.67 -11.11 -10.26
CA LYS A 95 1.42 -11.14 -11.02
C LYS A 95 0.54 -9.95 -10.66
N VAL A 96 0.50 -9.54 -9.39
CA VAL A 96 -0.44 -8.51 -8.88
C VAL A 96 0.14 -7.11 -8.69
N MET A 97 1.47 -6.96 -8.65
CA MET A 97 2.14 -5.66 -8.48
C MET A 97 2.67 -5.13 -9.81
N SER A 98 3.01 -3.83 -9.83
CA SER A 98 3.77 -3.27 -10.95
C SER A 98 5.15 -3.93 -11.06
N VAL A 99 5.64 -4.03 -12.29
CA VAL A 99 6.99 -4.50 -12.59
C VAL A 99 7.77 -3.41 -13.31
N PRO A 100 9.05 -3.21 -13.00
CA PRO A 100 9.92 -2.33 -13.77
C PRO A 100 10.10 -2.87 -15.20
N PHE A 101 10.23 -1.98 -16.16
CA PHE A 101 10.42 -2.32 -17.57
C PHE A 101 11.87 -2.07 -18.00
N VAL A 102 12.42 -2.94 -18.85
CA VAL A 102 13.76 -2.75 -19.46
C VAL A 102 13.71 -1.98 -20.76
N ALA A 103 12.55 -2.02 -21.43
CA ALA A 103 12.23 -1.27 -22.62
C ALA A 103 10.72 -1.01 -22.63
N LYS A 104 10.25 -0.17 -23.56
CA LYS A 104 8.82 0.10 -23.72
C LYS A 104 8.03 -1.20 -23.79
N ASP A 105 7.07 -1.36 -22.89
CA ASP A 105 6.21 -2.55 -22.79
C ASP A 105 6.93 -3.89 -22.57
N VAL A 106 8.21 -3.87 -22.17
CA VAL A 106 9.00 -5.09 -21.91
C VAL A 106 9.31 -5.23 -20.42
N PRO A 107 8.58 -6.09 -19.68
CA PRO A 107 8.79 -6.25 -18.25
C PRO A 107 10.14 -6.88 -17.93
N SER A 108 10.85 -6.33 -16.95
CA SER A 108 12.14 -6.84 -16.49
C SER A 108 11.99 -8.20 -15.83
N ARG A 109 12.80 -9.19 -16.24
CA ARG A 109 12.85 -10.50 -15.57
C ARG A 109 13.31 -10.41 -14.12
N SER A 110 14.07 -9.38 -13.76
CA SER A 110 14.61 -9.17 -12.41
C SER A 110 13.73 -8.28 -11.52
N SER A 111 12.43 -8.15 -11.79
CA SER A 111 11.52 -7.29 -11.01
C SER A 111 11.41 -7.70 -9.54
N GLU A 112 11.70 -8.96 -9.20
CA GLU A 112 11.66 -9.48 -7.83
C GLU A 112 12.76 -8.89 -6.92
N PHE A 113 13.81 -8.31 -7.51
CA PHE A 113 14.92 -7.67 -6.79
C PHE A 113 14.72 -6.15 -6.66
N ALA A 114 13.57 -5.63 -7.05
CA ALA A 114 13.27 -4.21 -6.92
C ALA A 114 13.01 -3.83 -5.45
N HIS A 115 13.32 -2.58 -5.11
CA HIS A 115 13.09 -2.06 -3.76
C HIS A 115 11.58 -2.10 -3.43
N PRO A 116 11.16 -2.78 -2.35
CA PRO A 116 9.73 -3.04 -2.09
C PRO A 116 8.92 -1.75 -1.96
N ASP A 117 9.45 -0.72 -1.29
CA ASP A 117 8.76 0.58 -1.20
C ASP A 117 8.57 1.23 -2.57
N VAL A 118 9.58 1.22 -3.44
CA VAL A 118 9.45 1.77 -4.81
C VAL A 118 8.38 1.00 -5.58
N VAL A 119 8.36 -0.33 -5.46
CA VAL A 119 7.36 -1.18 -6.12
C VAL A 119 5.95 -0.88 -5.62
N ILE A 120 5.75 -0.60 -4.33
CA ILE A 120 4.45 -0.19 -3.80
C ILE A 120 4.00 1.12 -4.47
N GLY A 121 4.89 2.12 -4.54
CA GLY A 121 4.60 3.41 -5.15
C GLY A 121 4.27 3.29 -6.64
N LEU A 122 5.09 2.54 -7.38
CA LEU A 122 4.85 2.25 -8.80
C LEU A 122 3.56 1.44 -9.01
N SER A 123 3.19 0.55 -8.09
CA SER A 123 1.95 -0.22 -8.19
C SER A 123 0.71 0.66 -8.04
N ILE A 124 0.75 1.60 -7.09
CA ILE A 124 -0.33 2.59 -6.93
C ILE A 124 -0.47 3.44 -8.19
N LEU A 125 0.65 3.91 -8.77
CA LEU A 125 0.62 4.69 -10.01
C LEU A 125 0.13 3.86 -11.21
N ALA A 126 0.60 2.62 -11.34
CA ALA A 126 0.20 1.74 -12.44
C ALA A 126 -1.31 1.48 -12.39
N TYR A 127 -1.87 1.19 -11.21
CA TYR A 127 -3.32 1.07 -11.06
C TYR A 127 -4.08 2.37 -11.32
N ARG A 128 -3.47 3.52 -11.04
CA ARG A 128 -4.07 4.83 -11.34
C ARG A 128 -4.08 5.13 -12.85
N TYR A 129 -3.09 4.68 -13.60
CA TYR A 129 -2.97 4.94 -15.04
C TYR A 129 -3.61 3.86 -15.91
N GLU A 130 -3.36 2.59 -15.61
CA GLU A 130 -3.84 1.43 -16.37
C GLU A 130 -5.19 0.90 -15.88
N GLY A 131 -5.59 1.25 -14.65
CA GLY A 131 -6.77 0.70 -13.99
C GLY A 131 -6.51 -0.68 -13.37
N LEU A 132 -7.50 -1.19 -12.64
CA LEU A 132 -7.44 -2.53 -12.07
C LEU A 132 -7.75 -3.58 -13.15
N ARG A 133 -6.95 -4.65 -13.24
CA ARG A 133 -7.23 -5.73 -14.18
C ARG A 133 -8.47 -6.49 -13.73
N LEU A 134 -9.25 -6.98 -14.70
CA LEU A 134 -10.47 -7.73 -14.41
C LEU A 134 -10.24 -8.93 -13.49
N GLY A 135 -9.13 -9.65 -13.67
CA GLY A 135 -8.76 -10.77 -12.79
C GLY A 135 -8.53 -10.34 -11.34
N ASP A 136 -7.82 -9.23 -11.12
CA ASP A 136 -7.58 -8.69 -9.78
C ASP A 136 -8.90 -8.21 -9.15
N MET A 137 -9.75 -7.55 -9.94
CA MET A 137 -11.06 -7.07 -9.48
C MET A 137 -11.97 -8.23 -9.06
N SER A 138 -12.05 -9.28 -9.88
CA SER A 138 -12.81 -10.50 -9.56
C SER A 138 -12.29 -11.18 -8.30
N GLY A 139 -10.96 -11.21 -8.12
CA GLY A 139 -10.33 -11.69 -6.88
C GLY A 139 -10.75 -10.89 -5.66
N LEU A 140 -10.63 -9.55 -5.72
CA LEU A 140 -11.04 -8.65 -4.65
C LEU A 140 -12.52 -8.76 -4.30
N LEU A 141 -13.40 -8.80 -5.31
CA LEU A 141 -14.84 -8.97 -5.09
C LEU A 141 -15.17 -10.32 -4.44
N THR A 142 -14.46 -11.38 -4.83
CA THR A 142 -14.63 -12.70 -4.22
C THR A 142 -14.21 -12.68 -2.76
N GLN A 143 -13.08 -12.05 -2.44
CA GLN A 143 -12.62 -11.88 -1.06
C GLN A 143 -13.62 -11.04 -0.23
N LEU A 144 -14.08 -9.90 -0.77
CA LEU A 144 -15.09 -9.05 -0.13
C LEU A 144 -16.39 -9.82 0.18
N LYS A 145 -16.86 -10.66 -0.77
CA LYS A 145 -18.02 -11.54 -0.55
C LYS A 145 -17.77 -12.52 0.60
N GLN A 146 -16.59 -13.13 0.66
CA GLN A 146 -16.22 -14.06 1.72
C GLN A 146 -16.12 -13.37 3.09
N ASP A 147 -15.49 -12.20 3.14
CA ASP A 147 -15.35 -11.41 4.37
C ASP A 147 -16.70 -10.92 4.86
N PHE A 148 -17.56 -10.44 3.96
CA PHE A 148 -18.94 -10.07 4.28
C PHE A 148 -19.72 -11.26 4.84
N ALA A 149 -19.61 -12.45 4.24
CA ALA A 149 -20.28 -13.65 4.74
C ALA A 149 -19.83 -14.05 6.17
N ARG A 150 -18.64 -13.65 6.61
CA ARG A 150 -18.12 -13.92 7.96
C ARG A 150 -18.58 -12.91 9.01
N GLN A 151 -19.11 -11.76 8.60
CA GLN A 151 -19.56 -10.74 9.54
C GLN A 151 -20.86 -11.15 10.24
N ALA A 152 -20.90 -10.97 11.56
CA ALA A 152 -22.12 -11.13 12.34
C ALA A 152 -23.12 -10.03 11.96
N GLY A 153 -24.38 -10.40 11.77
CA GLY A 153 -25.45 -9.44 11.51
C GLY A 153 -25.74 -8.56 12.74
N PRO A 154 -26.42 -7.40 12.56
CA PRO A 154 -26.96 -6.61 13.66
C PRO A 154 -27.78 -7.47 14.64
N LYS A 155 -27.85 -7.07 15.92
CA LYS A 155 -28.60 -7.84 16.94
C LYS A 155 -30.05 -8.06 16.48
N GLY A 156 -30.43 -9.32 16.26
CA GLY A 156 -31.76 -9.73 15.80
C GLY A 156 -31.89 -9.95 14.28
N ALA A 157 -30.86 -9.65 13.49
CA ALA A 157 -30.83 -9.93 12.05
C ALA A 157 -30.07 -11.24 11.75
N PRO A 158 -30.46 -11.96 10.67
CA PRO A 158 -29.70 -13.10 10.18
C PRO A 158 -28.25 -12.70 9.83
N THR A 159 -27.32 -13.63 9.99
CA THR A 159 -25.90 -13.40 9.65
C THR A 159 -25.78 -12.99 8.18
N SER A 160 -24.82 -12.12 7.85
CA SER A 160 -24.56 -11.67 6.47
C SER A 160 -24.46 -12.82 5.46
N ARG A 161 -23.97 -14.00 5.90
CA ARG A 161 -23.99 -15.26 5.14
C ARG A 161 -25.37 -15.66 4.63
N GLN A 162 -26.39 -15.57 5.48
CA GLN A 162 -27.78 -15.92 5.13
C GLN A 162 -28.37 -14.91 4.14
N VAL A 163 -27.96 -13.64 4.20
CA VAL A 163 -28.36 -12.62 3.22
C VAL A 163 -27.75 -12.93 1.85
N VAL A 164 -26.45 -13.22 1.79
CA VAL A 164 -25.77 -13.59 0.53
C VAL A 164 -26.37 -14.86 -0.08
N SER A 165 -26.62 -15.90 0.72
CA SER A 165 -27.20 -17.14 0.21
C SER A 165 -28.63 -16.93 -0.28
N THR A 166 -29.42 -16.09 0.40
CA THR A 166 -30.79 -15.78 0.00
C THR A 166 -30.80 -15.01 -1.33
N LEU A 167 -29.96 -13.99 -1.46
CA LEU A 167 -29.81 -13.23 -2.71
C LEU A 167 -29.37 -14.11 -3.89
N ALA A 168 -28.42 -15.02 -3.66
CA ALA A 168 -27.96 -15.96 -4.70
C ALA A 168 -29.08 -16.93 -5.14
N SER A 169 -29.91 -17.41 -4.21
CA SER A 169 -31.06 -18.25 -4.53
C SER A 169 -32.14 -17.48 -5.32
N PHE A 170 -32.33 -16.19 -5.06
CA PHE A 170 -33.27 -15.34 -5.81
C PHE A 170 -32.82 -15.08 -7.26
N GLU A 171 -31.52 -14.91 -7.51
CA GLU A 171 -30.99 -14.75 -8.88
C GLU A 171 -31.09 -16.03 -9.73
N CYS A 172 -31.07 -17.22 -9.12
CA CYS A 172 -31.18 -18.51 -9.82
C CYS A 172 -32.63 -18.85 -10.23
N THR A 173 -33.63 -18.12 -9.71
CA THR A 173 -35.06 -18.38 -9.98
C THR A 173 -35.64 -17.45 -11.06
N ARG A 174 -34.79 -16.76 -11.83
CA ARG A 174 -35.18 -15.85 -12.92
C ARG A 174 -34.58 -16.27 -14.25
#